data_AF-A0AAJ5F265-F1
#
_entry.id   AF-A0AAJ5F265-F1
#
_cell.length_a   1.000
_cell.length_b   1.000
_cell.length_c   1.000
_cell.angle_alpha   90.00
_cell.angle_beta   90.00
_cell.angle_gamma   90.00
#
_symmetry.space_group_name_H-M   'P 1'
#
loop_
_entity.id
_entity.type
_entity.pdbx_description
1 polymer ?
#
loop_
_entity_poly.entity_id
_entity_poly.type
_entity_poly.pdbx_seq_one_letter_code
_entity_poly.pdbx_strand_id
1 'polypeptide(L)'
;MTILSTPTPAAPAESAVPAQRQARLTALDAWRGLTVLLMLLVNNVALGGMTPAQLQHAPFGGVTLTDLVFPWFLFCAGAALPFSQAAMRKAGVTGWARVRRLLTRAALLYLVGAFLTSATEHRFTLGLGVLQLIALATLCAALLSGVRGRWQALVALGLLAGYGVFLAYTPHSAGVGVVSETANPVQAVNEALLSPWGLRGLVSVVPTTALVLLGSLAARPLQQRSPRAPWLLLGLGAVLTAVGYGWAASGHLPFSKALWTPPYVMYSAGLGTLGILAMWLIADTGRLASGRRLLAPLTIPGRNALAAYALPILFKVWVLLDWQVDWAGKLQPMRDALLTLARTHLGLWWGGWAYTLGYILAAWLGLAWMARRGLIWKL
;
A
#
# COMPACT_ATOMS: atom_id res chain seq x y z
N MET A 1 51.31 49.34 -41.13
CA MET A 1 51.29 49.54 -39.66
C MET A 1 49.82 49.59 -39.26
N THR A 2 49.25 48.42 -39.01
CA THR A 2 47.79 48.25 -38.82
C THR A 2 47.58 47.82 -37.38
N ILE A 3 46.89 48.66 -36.62
CA ILE A 3 46.74 48.57 -35.18
C ILE A 3 45.74 47.45 -34.84
N LEU A 4 46.14 46.58 -33.93
CA LEU A 4 45.38 45.45 -33.38
C LEU A 4 44.11 45.94 -32.66
N SER A 5 42.94 45.45 -33.07
CA SER A 5 41.72 45.47 -32.27
C SER A 5 41.51 44.08 -31.64
N THR A 6 41.58 44.01 -30.32
CA THR A 6 41.32 42.81 -29.52
C THR A 6 39.83 42.40 -29.61
N PRO A 7 39.50 41.11 -29.76
CA PRO A 7 38.12 40.66 -29.63
C PRO A 7 37.69 40.72 -28.16
N THR A 8 36.55 41.37 -27.92
CA THR A 8 35.84 41.44 -26.63
C THR A 8 35.54 40.03 -26.11
N PRO A 9 35.78 39.72 -24.82
CA PRO A 9 35.39 38.42 -24.27
C PRO A 9 33.86 38.32 -24.25
N ALA A 10 33.32 37.30 -24.92
CA ALA A 10 31.91 36.97 -24.86
C ALA A 10 31.51 36.64 -23.41
N ALA A 11 30.42 37.27 -22.94
CA ALA A 11 29.87 37.00 -21.62
C ALA A 11 29.57 35.49 -21.46
N PRO A 12 29.90 34.88 -20.31
CA PRO A 12 29.62 33.46 -20.09
C PRO A 12 28.11 33.25 -20.14
N ALA A 13 27.68 32.32 -21.01
CA ALA A 13 26.31 31.88 -21.16
C ALA A 13 25.71 31.57 -19.78
N GLU A 14 24.67 32.30 -19.44
CA GLU A 14 23.89 32.14 -18.22
C GLU A 14 23.42 30.68 -18.15
N SER A 15 24.05 29.93 -17.25
CA SER A 15 23.79 28.51 -17.03
C SER A 15 22.31 28.29 -16.81
N ALA A 16 21.67 27.56 -17.72
CA ALA A 16 20.27 27.20 -17.64
C ALA A 16 19.97 26.55 -16.27
N VAL A 17 19.18 27.22 -15.46
CA VAL A 17 18.66 26.71 -14.18
C VAL A 17 18.06 25.32 -14.44
N PRO A 18 18.52 24.25 -13.76
CA PRO A 18 17.97 22.92 -13.97
C PRO A 18 16.48 22.95 -13.66
N ALA A 19 15.67 22.56 -14.66
CA ALA A 19 14.21 22.55 -14.59
C ALA A 19 13.75 21.91 -13.28
N GLN A 20 13.11 22.72 -12.42
CA GLN A 20 12.72 22.39 -11.07
C GLN A 20 11.92 21.08 -11.07
N ARG A 21 12.59 19.98 -10.66
CA ARG A 21 11.98 18.66 -10.53
C ARG A 21 10.86 18.82 -9.50
N GLN A 22 9.60 18.67 -9.92
CA GLN A 22 8.44 18.82 -9.02
C GLN A 22 8.71 18.03 -7.73
N ALA A 23 8.75 18.74 -6.61
CA ALA A 23 9.05 18.17 -5.32
C ALA A 23 8.11 16.98 -5.06
N ARG A 24 8.70 15.80 -4.89
CA ARG A 24 8.01 14.56 -4.53
C ARG A 24 7.24 14.82 -3.23
N LEU A 25 5.96 14.45 -3.18
CA LEU A 25 5.11 14.70 -2.01
C LEU A 25 5.61 13.88 -0.82
N THR A 26 6.18 14.56 0.18
CA THR A 26 6.80 13.90 1.35
C THR A 26 5.76 13.10 2.13
N ALA A 27 4.55 13.65 2.26
CA ALA A 27 3.43 13.04 2.94
C ALA A 27 3.05 11.67 2.38
N LEU A 28 3.02 11.53 1.05
CA LEU A 28 2.65 10.26 0.41
C LEU A 28 3.72 9.20 0.62
N ASP A 29 5.00 9.58 0.50
CA ASP A 29 6.10 8.66 0.80
C ASP A 29 6.10 8.27 2.29
N ALA A 30 5.87 9.21 3.21
CA ALA A 30 5.83 8.95 4.64
C ALA A 30 4.64 8.06 5.04
N TRP A 31 3.44 8.34 4.54
CA TRP A 31 2.24 7.53 4.82
C TRP A 31 2.42 6.11 4.29
N ARG A 32 2.87 5.96 3.04
CA ARG A 32 3.18 4.64 2.46
C ARG A 32 4.26 3.92 3.25
N GLY A 33 5.31 4.62 3.68
CA GLY A 33 6.38 4.01 4.47
C GLY A 33 5.92 3.56 5.86
N LEU A 34 5.07 4.34 6.53
CA LEU A 34 4.44 3.94 7.78
C LEU A 34 3.62 2.65 7.59
N THR A 35 2.81 2.56 6.52
CA THR A 35 2.03 1.34 6.24
C THR A 35 2.92 0.12 6.02
N VAL A 36 4.08 0.27 5.36
CA VAL A 36 5.04 -0.83 5.20
C VAL A 36 5.67 -1.23 6.53
N LEU A 37 6.06 -0.28 7.38
CA LEU A 37 6.61 -0.59 8.70
C LEU A 37 5.58 -1.26 9.61
N LEU A 38 4.31 -0.81 9.57
CA LEU A 38 3.21 -1.47 10.27
C LEU A 38 2.99 -2.89 9.74
N MET A 39 3.08 -3.11 8.43
CA MET A 39 2.99 -4.43 7.82
C MET A 39 4.10 -5.36 8.32
N LEU A 40 5.34 -4.87 8.38
CA LEU A 40 6.46 -5.63 8.92
C LEU A 40 6.27 -5.93 10.41
N LEU A 41 5.70 -5.00 11.16
CA LEU A 41 5.38 -5.19 12.57
C LEU A 41 4.35 -6.31 12.75
N VAL A 42 3.14 -6.14 12.22
CA VAL A 42 2.03 -7.07 12.48
C VAL A 42 2.28 -8.47 11.93
N ASN A 43 3.05 -8.61 10.84
CA ASN A 43 3.38 -9.92 10.26
C ASN A 43 4.51 -10.67 11.00
N ASN A 44 5.19 -10.03 11.95
CA ASN A 44 6.39 -10.58 12.60
C ASN A 44 6.41 -10.41 14.13
N VAL A 45 5.29 -10.02 14.76
CA VAL A 45 5.21 -9.95 16.23
C VAL A 45 5.44 -11.33 16.84
N ALA A 46 6.48 -11.45 17.66
CA ALA A 46 6.91 -12.70 18.28
C ALA A 46 6.47 -12.87 19.74
N LEU A 47 5.27 -12.38 20.08
CA LEU A 47 4.70 -12.43 21.44
C LEU A 47 3.67 -13.56 21.66
N GLY A 48 3.22 -14.22 20.58
CA GLY A 48 2.19 -15.26 20.69
C GLY A 48 0.90 -14.72 21.30
N GLY A 49 0.34 -15.41 22.31
CA GLY A 49 -0.89 -15.01 23.00
C GLY A 49 -0.81 -13.68 23.76
N MET A 50 0.39 -13.14 23.99
CA MET A 50 0.60 -11.83 24.63
C MET A 50 0.55 -10.66 23.62
N THR A 51 0.30 -10.93 22.34
CA THR A 51 0.24 -9.89 21.31
C THR A 51 -0.92 -8.92 21.60
N PRO A 52 -0.70 -7.60 21.64
CA PRO A 52 -1.78 -6.64 21.84
C PRO A 52 -2.91 -6.79 20.81
N ALA A 53 -4.17 -6.65 21.23
CA ALA A 53 -5.34 -6.90 20.39
C ALA A 53 -5.33 -6.11 19.07
N GLN A 54 -4.84 -4.86 19.08
CA GLN A 54 -4.76 -4.03 17.87
C GLN A 54 -3.71 -4.52 16.85
N LEU A 55 -2.74 -5.33 17.29
CA LEU A 55 -1.71 -5.97 16.43
C LEU A 55 -2.09 -7.39 16.02
N GLN A 56 -3.27 -7.86 16.43
CA GLN A 56 -3.89 -9.07 15.94
C GLN A 56 -4.95 -8.71 14.90
N HIS A 57 -5.41 -9.70 14.16
CA HIS A 57 -6.54 -9.54 13.25
C HIS A 57 -7.86 -9.58 14.02
N ALA A 58 -8.77 -8.66 13.72
CA ALA A 58 -10.09 -8.68 14.34
C ALA A 58 -10.87 -9.95 13.94
N PRO A 59 -11.75 -10.47 14.82
CA PRO A 59 -12.78 -11.41 14.42
C PRO A 59 -13.66 -10.85 13.30
N PHE A 60 -14.38 -11.74 12.58
CA PHE A 60 -15.31 -11.32 11.54
C PHE A 60 -16.31 -10.26 12.05
N GLY A 61 -16.50 -9.19 11.29
CA GLY A 61 -17.32 -8.05 11.70
C GLY A 61 -16.58 -6.96 12.48
N GLY A 62 -15.34 -7.22 12.90
CA GLY A 62 -14.49 -6.25 13.56
C GLY A 62 -13.47 -5.59 12.63
N VAL A 63 -12.77 -4.59 13.17
CA VAL A 63 -11.61 -3.96 12.55
C VAL A 63 -10.59 -3.59 13.61
N THR A 64 -9.33 -3.97 13.37
CA THR A 64 -8.16 -3.57 14.18
C THR A 64 -7.17 -2.78 13.33
N LEU A 65 -6.14 -2.20 13.96
CA LEU A 65 -5.04 -1.56 13.23
C LEU A 65 -4.42 -2.48 12.16
N THR A 66 -4.23 -3.77 12.48
CA THR A 66 -3.69 -4.78 11.54
C THR A 66 -4.52 -4.85 10.25
N ASP A 67 -5.84 -4.76 10.36
CA ASP A 67 -6.76 -4.90 9.24
C ASP A 67 -6.77 -3.64 8.34
N LEU A 68 -6.23 -2.51 8.80
CA LEU A 68 -6.14 -1.26 8.05
C LEU A 68 -4.83 -1.10 7.26
N VAL A 69 -3.81 -1.93 7.55
CA VAL A 69 -2.49 -1.80 6.94
C VAL A 69 -2.53 -2.01 5.43
N PHE A 70 -3.09 -3.13 4.98
CA PHE A 70 -3.18 -3.45 3.55
C PHE A 70 -4.03 -2.44 2.76
N PRO A 71 -5.26 -2.08 3.16
CA PRO A 71 -6.04 -1.09 2.42
C PRO A 71 -5.36 0.28 2.40
N TRP A 72 -4.63 0.70 3.44
CA TRP A 72 -3.87 1.95 3.38
C TRP A 72 -2.70 1.90 2.39
N PHE A 73 -2.03 0.77 2.26
CA PHE A 73 -0.99 0.60 1.24
C PHE A 73 -1.60 0.66 -0.18
N LEU A 74 -2.73 0.00 -0.40
CA LEU A 74 -3.46 0.05 -1.68
C LEU A 74 -4.00 1.46 -1.97
N PHE A 75 -4.52 2.15 -0.96
CA PHE A 75 -4.93 3.55 -1.03
C PHE A 75 -3.75 4.45 -1.46
N CYS A 76 -2.54 4.23 -0.93
CA CYS A 76 -1.34 4.95 -1.36
C CYS A 76 -1.02 4.72 -2.84
N ALA A 77 -1.25 3.52 -3.36
CA ALA A 77 -1.07 3.23 -4.78
C ALA A 77 -2.05 4.06 -5.65
N GLY A 78 -3.29 4.22 -5.18
CA GLY A 78 -4.27 5.15 -5.76
C GLY A 78 -3.86 6.62 -5.66
N ALA A 79 -3.41 7.05 -4.49
CA ALA A 79 -2.94 8.41 -4.24
C ALA A 79 -1.73 8.80 -5.11
N ALA A 80 -0.94 7.84 -5.60
CA ALA A 80 0.14 8.07 -6.53
C ALA A 80 -0.32 8.29 -7.99
N LEU A 81 -1.55 7.87 -8.36
CA LEU A 81 -2.04 7.93 -9.74
C LEU A 81 -2.10 9.36 -10.32
N PRO A 82 -2.59 10.40 -9.61
CA PRO A 82 -2.62 11.76 -10.15
C PRO A 82 -1.22 12.29 -10.47
N PHE A 83 -0.23 11.99 -9.62
CA PHE A 83 1.17 12.38 -9.84
C PHE A 83 1.78 11.61 -11.02
N SER A 84 1.54 10.30 -11.12
CA SER A 84 2.01 9.47 -12.22
C SER A 84 1.44 9.95 -13.57
N GLN A 85 0.17 10.35 -13.59
CA GLN A 85 -0.46 10.88 -14.79
C GLN A 85 0.06 12.24 -15.19
N ALA A 86 0.26 13.15 -14.23
CA ALA A 86 0.86 14.46 -14.51
C ALA A 86 2.26 14.30 -15.12
N ALA A 87 3.06 13.35 -14.61
CA ALA A 87 4.36 13.01 -15.18
C ALA A 87 4.24 12.43 -16.61
N MET A 88 3.31 11.51 -16.86
CA MET A 88 3.09 10.95 -18.21
C MET A 88 2.64 12.02 -19.21
N ARG A 89 1.72 12.92 -18.80
CA ARG A 89 1.27 14.04 -19.64
C ARG A 89 2.42 14.98 -19.99
N LYS A 90 3.25 15.33 -19.01
CA LYS A 90 4.45 16.16 -19.24
C LYS A 90 5.44 15.50 -20.19
N ALA A 91 5.54 14.18 -20.16
CA ALA A 91 6.38 13.39 -21.05
C ALA A 91 5.73 13.07 -22.42
N GLY A 92 4.55 13.63 -22.73
CA GLY A 92 3.84 13.38 -23.98
C GLY A 92 3.30 11.96 -24.16
N VAL A 93 3.25 11.14 -23.09
CA VAL A 93 2.78 9.75 -23.17
C VAL A 93 1.25 9.70 -23.17
N THR A 94 0.66 9.46 -24.33
CA THR A 94 -0.80 9.44 -24.56
C THR A 94 -1.27 8.16 -25.26
N GLY A 95 -2.59 8.02 -25.45
CA GLY A 95 -3.21 6.94 -26.23
C GLY A 95 -2.74 5.54 -25.85
N TRP A 96 -2.37 4.74 -26.85
CA TRP A 96 -1.89 3.37 -26.67
C TRP A 96 -0.56 3.29 -25.91
N ALA A 97 0.35 4.25 -26.09
CA ALA A 97 1.63 4.27 -25.37
C ALA A 97 1.43 4.35 -23.85
N ARG A 98 0.39 5.09 -23.40
CA ARG A 98 -0.04 5.12 -22.00
C ARG A 98 -0.57 3.75 -21.57
N VAL A 99 -1.49 3.16 -22.32
CA VAL A 99 -2.12 1.87 -21.98
C VAL A 99 -1.05 0.78 -21.88
N ARG A 100 -0.17 0.66 -22.86
CA ARG A 100 0.96 -0.28 -22.85
C ARG A 100 1.82 -0.11 -21.61
N ARG A 101 2.18 1.13 -21.25
CA ARG A 101 2.96 1.39 -20.03
C ARG A 101 2.23 0.93 -18.77
N LEU A 102 0.92 1.18 -18.66
CA LEU A 102 0.13 0.74 -17.50
C LEU A 102 0.05 -0.79 -17.42
N LEU A 103 -0.19 -1.46 -18.56
CA LEU A 103 -0.21 -2.92 -18.66
C LEU A 103 1.15 -3.53 -18.30
N THR A 104 2.25 -2.98 -18.80
CA THR A 104 3.61 -3.47 -18.46
C THR A 104 3.87 -3.35 -16.96
N ARG A 105 3.51 -2.23 -16.33
CA ARG A 105 3.69 -2.04 -14.88
C ARG A 105 2.86 -3.03 -14.06
N ALA A 106 1.61 -3.25 -14.46
CA ALA A 106 0.73 -4.22 -13.81
C ALA A 106 1.25 -5.64 -13.99
N ALA A 107 1.67 -6.02 -15.21
CA ALA A 107 2.24 -7.33 -15.49
C ALA A 107 3.52 -7.59 -14.70
N LEU A 108 4.46 -6.64 -14.65
CA LEU A 108 5.67 -6.79 -13.84
C LEU A 108 5.35 -6.91 -12.35
N LEU A 109 4.41 -6.10 -11.83
CA LEU A 109 4.04 -6.17 -10.42
C LEU A 109 3.34 -7.50 -10.08
N TYR A 110 2.51 -8.00 -10.99
CA TYR A 110 1.89 -9.32 -10.89
C TYR A 110 2.95 -10.42 -10.88
N LEU A 111 3.92 -10.39 -11.79
CA LEU A 111 5.00 -11.39 -11.87
C LEU A 111 5.89 -11.38 -10.62
N VAL A 112 6.22 -10.20 -10.09
CA VAL A 112 6.94 -10.11 -8.80
C VAL A 112 6.10 -10.71 -7.66
N GLY A 113 4.79 -10.45 -7.66
CA GLY A 113 3.86 -11.07 -6.72
C GLY A 113 3.84 -12.60 -6.82
N ALA A 114 3.70 -13.13 -8.04
CA ALA A 114 3.68 -14.56 -8.31
C ALA A 114 5.00 -15.23 -7.91
N PHE A 115 6.13 -14.56 -8.16
CA PHE A 115 7.44 -15.01 -7.69
C PHE A 115 7.50 -15.08 -6.16
N LEU A 116 7.05 -14.04 -5.44
CA LEU A 116 7.02 -14.05 -3.97
C LEU A 116 6.11 -15.14 -3.43
N THR A 117 4.91 -15.31 -3.99
CA THR A 117 3.98 -16.37 -3.61
C THR A 117 4.62 -17.75 -3.84
N SER A 118 5.24 -17.94 -5.00
CA SER A 118 5.90 -19.21 -5.33
C SER A 118 7.08 -19.52 -4.40
N ALA A 119 7.86 -18.50 -4.05
CA ALA A 119 8.96 -18.61 -3.10
C ALA A 119 8.46 -18.95 -1.68
N THR A 120 7.35 -18.36 -1.24
CA THR A 120 6.77 -18.64 0.08
C THR A 120 6.09 -20.01 0.18
N GLU A 121 5.57 -20.54 -0.93
CA GLU A 121 4.86 -21.84 -0.96
C GLU A 121 5.77 -23.01 -1.40
N HIS A 122 7.03 -22.74 -1.73
CA HIS A 122 8.00 -23.70 -2.28
C HIS A 122 7.47 -24.47 -3.50
N ARG A 123 6.58 -23.86 -4.28
CA ARG A 123 6.00 -24.41 -5.52
C ARG A 123 5.62 -23.29 -6.47
N PHE A 124 5.49 -23.59 -7.75
CA PHE A 124 5.05 -22.59 -8.72
C PHE A 124 3.56 -22.27 -8.54
N THR A 125 3.26 -21.03 -8.11
CA THR A 125 1.91 -20.55 -7.86
C THR A 125 1.71 -19.15 -8.46
N LEU A 126 0.76 -19.03 -9.40
CA LEU A 126 0.38 -17.74 -10.01
C LEU A 126 -0.77 -17.01 -9.30
N GLY A 127 -1.37 -17.60 -8.26
CA GLY A 127 -2.62 -17.15 -7.62
C GLY A 127 -2.72 -15.66 -7.27
N LEU A 128 -3.91 -15.19 -6.90
CA LEU A 128 -4.17 -13.77 -6.64
C LEU A 128 -3.77 -13.34 -5.23
N GLY A 129 -2.46 -13.28 -4.99
CA GLY A 129 -1.87 -12.69 -3.80
C GLY A 129 -2.01 -11.16 -3.72
N VAL A 130 -1.39 -10.58 -2.70
CA VAL A 130 -1.45 -9.15 -2.38
C VAL A 130 -0.95 -8.28 -3.53
N LEU A 131 0.20 -8.59 -4.13
CA LEU A 131 0.78 -7.80 -5.23
C LEU A 131 -0.03 -7.89 -6.51
N GLN A 132 -0.57 -9.07 -6.80
CA GLN A 132 -1.43 -9.35 -7.94
C GLN A 132 -2.72 -8.54 -7.83
N LEU A 133 -3.34 -8.49 -6.64
CA LEU A 133 -4.53 -7.68 -6.37
C LEU A 133 -4.22 -6.17 -6.53
N ILE A 134 -3.09 -5.70 -6.00
CA ILE A 134 -2.66 -4.31 -6.20
C ILE A 134 -2.47 -4.02 -7.69
N ALA A 135 -1.82 -4.91 -8.44
CA ALA A 135 -1.59 -4.75 -9.88
C ALA A 135 -2.89 -4.60 -10.67
N LEU A 136 -3.87 -5.48 -10.42
CA LEU A 136 -5.17 -5.45 -11.11
C LEU A 136 -6.00 -4.23 -10.71
N ALA A 137 -6.16 -3.97 -9.41
CA ALA A 137 -6.96 -2.84 -8.93
C ALA A 137 -6.38 -1.50 -9.38
N THR A 138 -5.04 -1.36 -9.35
CA THR A 138 -4.38 -0.14 -9.83
C THR A 138 -4.42 -0.01 -11.33
N LEU A 139 -4.37 -1.09 -12.11
CA LEU A 139 -4.57 -1.05 -13.56
C LEU A 139 -5.98 -0.55 -13.91
N CYS A 140 -7.02 -1.14 -13.32
CA CYS A 140 -8.41 -0.75 -13.55
C CYS A 140 -8.64 0.74 -13.22
N ALA A 141 -8.17 1.19 -12.04
CA ALA A 141 -8.26 2.60 -11.67
C ALA A 141 -7.40 3.51 -12.56
N ALA A 142 -6.21 3.06 -12.98
CA ALA A 142 -5.31 3.82 -13.85
C ALA A 142 -5.86 4.02 -15.27
N LEU A 143 -6.66 3.10 -15.79
CA LEU A 143 -7.34 3.27 -17.08
C LEU A 143 -8.41 4.37 -16.99
N LEU A 144 -9.14 4.42 -15.88
CA LEU A 144 -10.12 5.48 -15.58
C LEU A 144 -9.48 6.82 -15.21
N SER A 145 -8.15 6.84 -15.08
CA SER A 145 -7.47 7.91 -14.39
C SER A 145 -7.50 9.25 -15.15
N GLY A 146 -7.68 9.20 -16.48
CA GLY A 146 -7.86 10.37 -17.35
C GLY A 146 -9.23 11.03 -17.33
N VAL A 147 -10.22 10.44 -16.64
CA VAL A 147 -11.58 10.99 -16.55
C VAL A 147 -11.67 12.06 -15.45
N ARG A 148 -12.61 13.01 -15.59
CA ARG A 148 -12.90 14.06 -14.59
C ARG A 148 -13.20 13.45 -13.21
N GLY A 149 -12.85 14.16 -12.14
CA GLY A 149 -12.95 13.65 -10.77
C GLY A 149 -14.33 13.22 -10.34
N ARG A 150 -15.35 13.98 -10.74
CA ARG A 150 -16.75 13.61 -10.49
C ARG A 150 -17.10 12.21 -11.02
N TRP A 151 -16.58 11.84 -12.20
CA TRP A 151 -16.86 10.53 -12.79
C TRP A 151 -16.08 9.42 -12.10
N GLN A 152 -14.85 9.68 -11.64
CA GLN A 152 -14.13 8.71 -10.81
C GLN A 152 -14.84 8.47 -9.48
N ALA A 153 -15.41 9.53 -8.88
CA ALA A 153 -16.21 9.41 -7.67
C ALA A 153 -17.48 8.58 -7.93
N LEU A 154 -18.20 8.88 -9.01
CA LEU A 154 -19.38 8.10 -9.41
C LEU A 154 -19.07 6.63 -9.70
N VAL A 155 -17.94 6.34 -10.38
CA VAL A 155 -17.51 4.95 -10.61
C VAL A 155 -17.12 4.27 -9.30
N ALA A 156 -16.38 4.94 -8.41
CA ALA A 156 -16.04 4.37 -7.10
C ALA A 156 -17.31 4.06 -6.28
N LEU A 157 -18.27 4.98 -6.25
CA LEU A 157 -19.56 4.78 -5.61
C LEU A 157 -20.37 3.64 -6.26
N GLY A 158 -20.41 3.58 -7.58
CA GLY A 158 -21.09 2.51 -8.32
C GLY A 158 -20.47 1.14 -8.08
N LEU A 159 -19.14 1.04 -8.03
CA LEU A 159 -18.44 -0.20 -7.70
C LEU A 159 -18.75 -0.65 -6.27
N LEU A 160 -18.77 0.28 -5.30
CA LEU A 160 -19.09 -0.05 -3.90
C LEU A 160 -20.56 -0.41 -3.71
N ALA A 161 -21.48 0.32 -4.34
CA ALA A 161 -22.91 0.04 -4.27
C ALA A 161 -23.25 -1.28 -4.96
N GLY A 162 -22.73 -1.50 -6.18
CA GLY A 162 -22.90 -2.76 -6.90
C GLY A 162 -22.32 -3.95 -6.16
N TYR A 163 -21.15 -3.78 -5.55
CA TYR A 163 -20.55 -4.82 -4.72
C TYR A 163 -21.33 -5.07 -3.42
N GLY A 164 -21.87 -4.03 -2.80
CA GLY A 164 -22.78 -4.16 -1.65
C GLY A 164 -24.05 -4.92 -1.98
N VAL A 165 -24.66 -4.63 -3.13
CA VAL A 165 -25.82 -5.36 -3.66
C VAL A 165 -25.46 -6.82 -3.93
N PHE A 166 -24.30 -7.07 -4.56
CA PHE A 166 -23.79 -8.43 -4.76
C PHE A 166 -23.66 -9.19 -3.43
N LEU A 167 -23.10 -8.58 -2.39
CA LEU A 167 -22.97 -9.22 -1.08
C LEU A 167 -24.31 -9.44 -0.38
N ALA A 168 -25.26 -8.53 -0.53
CA ALA A 168 -26.54 -8.59 0.17
C ALA A 168 -27.57 -9.50 -0.52
N TYR A 169 -27.53 -9.63 -1.84
CA TYR A 169 -28.64 -10.24 -2.60
C TYR A 169 -28.26 -11.49 -3.39
N THR A 170 -26.97 -11.84 -3.50
CA THR A 170 -26.57 -13.08 -4.21
C THR A 170 -26.90 -14.29 -3.34
N PRO A 171 -27.69 -15.26 -3.84
CA PRO A 171 -27.97 -16.49 -3.11
C PRO A 171 -26.70 -17.33 -2.92
N HIS A 172 -26.54 -17.91 -1.74
CA HIS A 172 -25.53 -18.92 -1.46
C HIS A 172 -26.05 -19.92 -0.42
N SER A 173 -25.19 -20.84 0.00
CA SER A 173 -25.52 -21.98 0.88
C SER A 173 -26.20 -21.63 2.21
N ALA A 174 -26.06 -20.41 2.73
CA ALA A 174 -26.67 -19.99 3.98
C ALA A 174 -27.91 -19.08 3.79
N GLY A 175 -28.39 -18.92 2.55
CA GLY A 175 -29.52 -18.05 2.20
C GLY A 175 -29.08 -16.71 1.60
N VAL A 176 -30.07 -15.85 1.33
CA VAL A 176 -29.86 -14.50 0.79
C VAL A 176 -29.69 -13.51 1.96
N GLY A 177 -28.72 -12.60 1.88
CA GLY A 177 -28.49 -11.57 2.89
C GLY A 177 -27.67 -12.01 4.10
N VAL A 178 -27.22 -13.26 4.15
CA VAL A 178 -26.40 -13.78 5.24
C VAL A 178 -24.92 -13.66 4.88
N VAL A 179 -24.18 -12.75 5.51
CA VAL A 179 -22.75 -12.59 5.24
C VAL A 179 -21.93 -13.04 6.45
N SER A 180 -21.30 -14.22 6.36
CA SER A 180 -20.40 -14.75 7.39
C SER A 180 -19.01 -15.08 6.84
N GLU A 181 -18.07 -15.40 7.73
CA GLU A 181 -16.71 -15.78 7.36
C GLU A 181 -16.66 -17.05 6.50
N THR A 182 -17.56 -18.01 6.77
CA THR A 182 -17.55 -19.34 6.16
C THR A 182 -18.67 -19.57 5.14
N ALA A 183 -19.64 -18.66 5.05
CA ALA A 183 -20.71 -18.69 4.07
C ALA A 183 -21.01 -17.27 3.58
N ASN A 184 -20.64 -17.00 2.33
CA ASN A 184 -20.84 -15.70 1.71
C ASN A 184 -20.83 -15.81 0.16
N PRO A 185 -21.36 -14.79 -0.55
CA PRO A 185 -21.38 -14.78 -2.01
C PRO A 185 -20.02 -14.86 -2.68
N VAL A 186 -18.97 -14.28 -2.07
CA VAL A 186 -17.62 -14.30 -2.64
C VAL A 186 -17.09 -15.72 -2.69
N GLN A 187 -17.31 -16.49 -1.63
CA GLN A 187 -16.94 -17.90 -1.57
C GLN A 187 -17.73 -18.73 -2.57
N ALA A 188 -19.03 -18.50 -2.71
CA ALA A 188 -19.85 -19.19 -3.71
C ALA A 188 -19.31 -18.97 -5.15
N VAL A 189 -18.96 -17.73 -5.50
CA VAL A 189 -18.34 -17.43 -6.81
C VAL A 189 -16.94 -18.05 -6.93
N ASN A 190 -16.14 -18.00 -5.86
CA ASN A 190 -14.81 -18.60 -5.87
C ASN A 190 -14.88 -20.10 -6.12
N GLU A 191 -15.78 -20.82 -5.45
CA GLU A 191 -15.91 -22.28 -5.56
C GLU A 191 -16.53 -22.69 -6.89
N ALA A 192 -17.60 -22.01 -7.33
CA ALA A 192 -18.32 -22.36 -8.55
C ALA A 192 -17.54 -22.00 -9.83
N LEU A 193 -16.84 -20.86 -9.86
CA LEU A 193 -16.30 -20.31 -11.11
C LEU A 193 -14.79 -20.14 -11.11
N LEU A 194 -14.17 -19.70 -10.00
CA LEU A 194 -12.79 -19.22 -10.03
C LEU A 194 -11.75 -20.25 -9.58
N SER A 195 -12.15 -21.21 -8.76
CA SER A 195 -11.24 -22.25 -8.22
C SER A 195 -10.61 -23.11 -9.31
N PRO A 196 -11.34 -23.57 -10.36
CA PRO A 196 -10.74 -24.36 -11.44
C PRO A 196 -9.62 -23.63 -12.19
N TRP A 197 -9.65 -22.29 -12.18
CA TRP A 197 -8.68 -21.44 -12.88
C TRP A 197 -7.61 -20.86 -11.96
N GLY A 198 -7.63 -21.17 -10.66
CA GLY A 198 -6.71 -20.59 -9.68
C GLY A 198 -6.91 -19.08 -9.44
N LEU A 199 -8.07 -18.53 -9.80
CA LEU A 199 -8.38 -17.09 -9.74
C LEU A 199 -9.17 -16.70 -8.48
N ARG A 200 -9.02 -17.47 -7.39
CA ARG A 200 -9.69 -17.17 -6.11
C ARG A 200 -9.36 -15.75 -5.66
N GLY A 201 -10.38 -14.96 -5.35
CA GLY A 201 -10.22 -13.57 -4.93
C GLY A 201 -10.27 -12.53 -6.07
N LEU A 202 -10.50 -12.94 -7.33
CA LEU A 202 -10.68 -12.01 -8.45
C LEU A 202 -11.86 -11.05 -8.22
N VAL A 203 -12.90 -11.52 -7.54
CA VAL A 203 -14.07 -10.73 -7.13
C VAL A 203 -13.65 -9.50 -6.31
N SER A 204 -12.60 -9.62 -5.49
CA SER A 204 -12.09 -8.52 -4.66
C SER A 204 -11.47 -7.38 -5.46
N VAL A 205 -11.18 -7.56 -6.76
CA VAL A 205 -10.71 -6.48 -7.65
C VAL A 205 -11.73 -5.33 -7.73
N VAL A 206 -13.03 -5.63 -7.63
CA VAL A 206 -14.11 -4.62 -7.70
C VAL A 206 -14.03 -3.60 -6.54
N PRO A 207 -14.15 -4.00 -5.27
CA PRO A 207 -14.09 -3.06 -4.14
C PRO A 207 -12.69 -2.45 -3.97
N THR A 208 -11.62 -3.19 -4.30
CA THR A 208 -10.25 -2.66 -4.22
C THR A 208 -9.98 -1.61 -5.30
N THR A 209 -10.53 -1.74 -6.50
CA THR A 209 -10.48 -0.67 -7.52
C THR A 209 -11.16 0.60 -7.02
N ALA A 210 -12.30 0.47 -6.34
CA ALA A 210 -12.96 1.62 -5.71
C ALA A 210 -12.06 2.29 -4.65
N LEU A 211 -11.39 1.51 -3.80
CA LEU A 211 -10.41 2.04 -2.84
C LEU A 211 -9.26 2.80 -3.50
N VAL A 212 -8.72 2.28 -4.60
CA VAL A 212 -7.67 2.95 -5.38
C VAL A 212 -8.18 4.25 -6.00
N LEU A 213 -9.42 4.26 -6.52
CA LEU A 213 -10.06 5.47 -7.04
C LEU A 213 -10.26 6.51 -5.92
N LEU A 214 -10.70 6.11 -4.73
CA LEU A 214 -10.82 7.00 -3.56
C LEU A 214 -9.46 7.59 -3.17
N GLY A 215 -8.39 6.80 -3.19
CA GLY A 215 -7.01 7.29 -2.99
C GLY A 215 -6.60 8.32 -4.05
N SER A 216 -6.88 8.06 -5.33
CA SER A 216 -6.65 9.02 -6.42
C SER A 216 -7.42 10.32 -6.21
N LEU A 217 -8.68 10.24 -5.77
CA LEU A 217 -9.52 11.40 -5.47
C LEU A 217 -8.97 12.23 -4.30
N ALA A 218 -8.56 11.57 -3.21
CA ALA A 218 -7.96 12.22 -2.05
C ALA A 218 -6.66 12.96 -2.38
N ALA A 219 -5.83 12.41 -3.26
CA ALA A 219 -4.53 13.02 -3.60
C ALA A 219 -4.60 14.12 -4.67
N ARG A 220 -5.70 14.23 -5.42
CA ARG A 220 -5.85 15.23 -6.50
C ARG A 220 -5.68 16.67 -6.02
N PRO A 221 -6.35 17.14 -4.94
CA PRO A 221 -6.14 18.50 -4.44
C PRO A 221 -4.68 18.80 -4.08
N LEU A 222 -3.96 17.80 -3.55
CA LEU A 222 -2.53 17.93 -3.22
C LEU A 222 -1.67 18.01 -4.49
N GLN A 223 -1.95 17.17 -5.49
CA GLN A 223 -1.26 17.21 -6.77
C GLN A 223 -1.46 18.53 -7.51
N GLN A 224 -2.67 19.09 -7.44
CA GLN A 224 -3.04 20.37 -8.04
C GLN A 224 -2.59 21.58 -7.22
N ARG A 225 -1.99 21.36 -6.04
CA ARG A 225 -1.60 22.41 -5.08
C ARG A 225 -2.77 23.35 -4.75
N SER A 226 -3.96 22.78 -4.61
CA SER A 226 -5.17 23.56 -4.28
C SER A 226 -5.04 24.15 -2.88
N PRO A 227 -5.34 25.45 -2.67
CA PRO A 227 -5.36 26.05 -1.34
C PRO A 227 -6.44 25.44 -0.44
N ARG A 228 -7.47 24.81 -1.03
CA ARG A 228 -8.55 24.13 -0.32
C ARG A 228 -8.22 22.68 0.04
N ALA A 229 -7.04 22.17 -0.33
CA ALA A 229 -6.67 20.78 -0.09
C ALA A 229 -6.88 20.29 1.35
N PRO A 230 -6.44 21.00 2.43
CA PRO A 230 -6.64 20.51 3.79
C PRO A 230 -8.12 20.31 4.14
N TRP A 231 -8.98 21.26 3.76
CA TRP A 231 -10.42 21.19 4.01
C TRP A 231 -11.10 20.10 3.19
N LEU A 232 -10.69 19.91 1.93
CA LEU A 232 -11.21 18.84 1.07
C LEU A 232 -10.82 17.46 1.61
N LEU A 233 -9.58 17.26 2.05
CA LEU A 233 -9.15 16.00 2.63
C LEU A 233 -9.80 15.75 4.00
N LEU A 234 -9.94 16.78 4.82
CA LEU A 234 -10.62 16.67 6.12
C LEU A 234 -12.08 16.27 5.92
N GLY A 235 -12.80 16.98 5.04
CA GLY A 235 -14.20 16.68 4.72
C GLY A 235 -14.38 15.29 4.11
N LEU A 236 -13.57 14.92 3.10
CA LEU A 236 -13.62 13.60 2.48
C LEU A 236 -13.30 12.49 3.49
N GLY A 237 -12.23 12.67 4.28
CA GLY A 237 -11.81 11.71 5.29
C GLY A 237 -12.84 11.51 6.38
N ALA A 238 -13.40 12.59 6.91
CA ALA A 238 -14.44 12.55 7.93
C ALA A 238 -15.73 11.89 7.41
N VAL A 239 -16.22 12.29 6.22
CA VAL A 239 -17.43 11.73 5.62
C VAL A 239 -17.27 10.24 5.33
N LEU A 240 -16.18 9.82 4.69
CA LEU A 240 -15.96 8.40 4.39
C LEU A 240 -15.83 7.55 5.66
N THR A 241 -15.16 8.07 6.69
CA THR A 241 -15.02 7.39 7.98
C THR A 241 -16.38 7.26 8.67
N ALA A 242 -17.14 8.35 8.76
CA ALA A 242 -18.45 8.37 9.40
C ALA A 242 -19.48 7.49 8.67
N VAL A 243 -19.53 7.56 7.33
CA VAL A 243 -20.45 6.73 6.54
C VAL A 243 -20.05 5.26 6.58
N GLY A 244 -18.76 4.94 6.47
CA GLY A 244 -18.28 3.55 6.57
C GLY A 244 -18.58 2.94 7.94
N TYR A 245 -18.33 3.68 9.01
CA TYR A 245 -18.66 3.24 10.37
C TYR A 245 -20.16 3.16 10.61
N GLY A 246 -20.94 4.16 10.22
CA GLY A 246 -22.39 4.18 10.38
C GLY A 246 -23.08 3.05 9.62
N TRP A 247 -22.60 2.72 8.41
CA TRP A 247 -23.12 1.59 7.66
C TRP A 247 -22.78 0.26 8.33
N ALA A 248 -21.56 0.06 8.83
CA ALA A 248 -21.26 -1.15 9.61
C ALA A 248 -22.10 -1.24 10.91
N ALA A 249 -22.25 -0.11 11.61
CA ALA A 249 -23.01 -0.02 12.86
C ALA A 249 -24.53 -0.23 12.67
N SER A 250 -25.06 0.01 11.45
CA SER A 250 -26.46 -0.29 11.12
C SER A 250 -26.80 -1.78 11.13
N GLY A 251 -25.79 -2.66 11.11
CA GLY A 251 -25.97 -4.11 11.04
C GLY A 251 -26.26 -4.66 9.65
N HIS A 252 -26.46 -3.82 8.62
CA HIS A 252 -26.74 -4.29 7.26
C HIS A 252 -25.57 -5.03 6.60
N LEU A 253 -24.36 -4.50 6.73
CA LEU A 253 -23.14 -5.15 6.24
C LEU A 253 -22.02 -4.96 7.25
N PRO A 254 -21.38 -6.04 7.73
CA PRO A 254 -20.32 -5.95 8.73
C PRO A 254 -19.02 -5.39 8.14
N PHE A 255 -18.09 -4.97 9.00
CA PHE A 255 -16.71 -4.80 8.56
C PHE A 255 -16.08 -6.16 8.23
N SER A 256 -15.61 -6.32 6.99
CA SER A 256 -14.88 -7.51 6.60
C SER A 256 -13.79 -7.18 5.61
N LYS A 257 -12.54 -7.38 6.05
CA LYS A 257 -11.34 -7.31 5.20
C LYS A 257 -11.25 -8.48 4.22
N ALA A 258 -11.77 -9.65 4.61
CA ALA A 258 -11.73 -10.85 3.80
C ALA A 258 -12.63 -10.68 2.57
N LEU A 259 -13.79 -10.07 2.78
CA LEU A 259 -14.78 -9.81 1.74
C LEU A 259 -14.67 -8.42 1.12
N TRP A 260 -13.80 -7.54 1.63
CA TRP A 260 -13.69 -6.14 1.20
C TRP A 260 -15.05 -5.41 1.20
N THR A 261 -15.81 -5.54 2.30
CA THR A 261 -17.16 -4.97 2.37
C THR A 261 -17.14 -3.46 2.12
N PRO A 262 -18.14 -2.88 1.43
CA PRO A 262 -18.23 -1.45 1.19
C PRO A 262 -18.01 -0.57 2.44
N PRO A 263 -18.64 -0.84 3.62
CA PRO A 263 -18.35 -0.08 4.84
C PRO A 263 -16.87 -0.13 5.23
N TYR A 264 -16.21 -1.30 5.15
CA TYR A 264 -14.79 -1.45 5.46
C TYR A 264 -13.91 -0.66 4.49
N VAL A 265 -14.23 -0.66 3.19
CA VAL A 265 -13.50 0.12 2.19
C VAL A 265 -13.64 1.62 2.44
N MET A 266 -14.86 2.10 2.71
CA MET A 266 -15.12 3.51 2.99
C MET A 266 -14.40 3.96 4.27
N TYR A 267 -14.52 3.17 5.35
CA TYR A 267 -13.85 3.45 6.62
C TYR A 267 -12.33 3.50 6.45
N SER A 268 -11.74 2.51 5.78
CA SER A 268 -10.30 2.45 5.51
C SER A 268 -9.82 3.61 4.63
N ALA A 269 -10.58 3.97 3.59
CA ALA A 269 -10.28 5.11 2.73
C ALA A 269 -10.38 6.45 3.46
N GLY A 270 -11.35 6.60 4.36
CA GLY A 270 -11.53 7.78 5.20
C GLY A 270 -10.33 8.00 6.12
N LEU A 271 -9.96 6.98 6.89
CA LEU A 271 -8.77 7.03 7.74
C LEU A 271 -7.48 7.20 6.93
N GLY A 272 -7.37 6.56 5.76
CA GLY A 272 -6.23 6.74 4.86
C GLY A 272 -6.10 8.18 4.35
N THR A 273 -7.23 8.84 4.07
CA THR A 273 -7.28 10.26 3.67
C THR A 273 -6.81 11.17 4.80
N LEU A 274 -7.28 10.92 6.03
CA LEU A 274 -6.85 11.65 7.22
C LEU A 274 -5.36 11.40 7.53
N GLY A 275 -4.87 10.18 7.31
CA GLY A 275 -3.45 9.83 7.45
C GLY A 275 -2.56 10.62 6.49
N ILE A 276 -2.91 10.70 5.20
CA ILE A 276 -2.18 11.54 4.24
C ILE A 276 -2.26 13.02 4.64
N LEU A 277 -3.43 13.50 5.08
CA LEU A 277 -3.59 14.88 5.56
C LEU A 277 -2.66 15.18 6.72
N ALA A 278 -2.59 14.31 7.73
CA ALA A 278 -1.69 14.47 8.87
C ALA A 278 -0.23 14.56 8.43
N MET A 279 0.22 13.65 7.56
CA MET A 279 1.59 13.66 7.04
C MET A 279 1.89 14.92 6.21
N TRP A 280 0.91 15.41 5.46
CA TRP A 280 1.00 16.65 4.67
C TRP A 280 1.12 17.89 5.55
N LEU A 281 0.30 17.97 6.61
CA LEU A 281 0.36 19.04 7.61
C LEU A 281 1.75 19.11 8.25
N ILE A 282 2.35 17.96 8.56
CA ILE A 282 3.68 17.87 9.17
C ILE A 282 4.78 18.28 8.18
N ALA A 283 4.85 17.71 6.97
CA ALA A 283 6.05 17.80 6.14
C ALA A 283 5.98 18.70 4.90
N ASP A 284 4.79 19.05 4.42
CA ASP A 284 4.64 19.73 3.12
C ASP A 284 3.97 21.11 3.22
N THR A 285 3.38 21.49 4.37
CA THR A 285 2.83 22.85 4.58
C THR A 285 3.89 23.93 4.80
N GLY A 286 5.09 23.55 5.25
CA GLY A 286 6.12 24.49 5.69
C GLY A 286 5.90 25.09 7.07
N ARG A 287 4.81 24.75 7.78
CA ARG A 287 4.53 25.27 9.14
C ARG A 287 5.51 24.75 10.19
N LEU A 288 5.96 23.51 10.05
CA LEU A 288 6.95 22.90 10.92
C LEU A 288 8.30 22.83 10.20
N ALA A 289 9.26 23.66 10.61
CA ALA A 289 10.59 23.74 9.97
C ALA A 289 11.30 22.37 9.92
N SER A 290 11.14 21.56 10.97
CA SER A 290 11.72 20.21 11.07
C SER A 290 10.81 19.09 10.57
N GLY A 291 9.64 19.39 10.00
CA GLY A 291 8.62 18.39 9.67
C GLY A 291 9.09 17.34 8.66
N ARG A 292 9.85 17.75 7.64
CA ARG A 292 10.47 16.82 6.68
C ARG A 292 11.52 15.91 7.32
N ARG A 293 12.24 16.41 8.33
CA ARG A 293 13.24 15.63 9.08
C ARG A 293 12.55 14.61 10.00
N LEU A 294 11.44 15.00 10.63
CA LEU A 294 10.64 14.12 11.47
C LEU A 294 10.08 12.92 10.68
N LEU A 295 9.58 13.14 9.47
CA LEU A 295 9.07 12.05 8.63
C LEU A 295 10.15 11.32 7.83
N ALA A 296 11.40 11.78 7.85
CA ALA A 296 12.47 11.20 7.03
C ALA A 296 12.62 9.68 7.20
N PRO A 297 12.59 9.11 8.43
CA PRO A 297 12.68 7.67 8.61
C PRO A 297 11.56 6.90 7.92
N LEU A 298 10.34 7.46 7.87
CA LEU A 298 9.19 6.86 7.20
C LEU A 298 9.31 6.97 5.67
N THR A 299 9.91 8.05 5.16
CA THR A 299 10.06 8.19 3.69
C THR A 299 10.99 7.15 3.07
N ILE A 300 11.91 6.53 3.83
CA ILE A 300 12.86 5.54 3.31
C ILE A 300 12.14 4.30 2.75
N PRO A 301 11.39 3.52 3.55
CA PRO A 301 10.62 2.38 3.03
C PRO A 301 9.55 2.86 2.04
N GLY A 302 8.98 4.04 2.26
CA GLY A 302 8.02 4.64 1.35
C GLY A 302 8.58 4.83 -0.06
N ARG A 303 9.79 5.37 -0.22
CA ARG A 303 10.37 5.68 -1.54
C ARG A 303 10.69 4.44 -2.36
N ASN A 304 10.93 3.31 -1.70
CA ASN A 304 11.29 2.01 -2.28
C ASN A 304 10.30 0.91 -1.83
N ALA A 305 9.01 1.17 -1.97
CA ALA A 305 7.95 0.33 -1.41
C ALA A 305 7.97 -1.13 -1.92
N LEU A 306 8.37 -1.36 -3.18
CA LEU A 306 8.47 -2.72 -3.71
C LEU A 306 9.57 -3.51 -3.01
N ALA A 307 10.77 -2.94 -2.89
CA ALA A 307 11.87 -3.60 -2.17
C ALA A 307 11.54 -3.75 -0.68
N ALA A 308 10.90 -2.74 -0.08
CA ALA A 308 10.50 -2.75 1.32
C ALA A 308 9.43 -3.81 1.63
N TYR A 309 8.67 -4.25 0.62
CA TYR A 309 7.74 -5.38 0.71
C TYR A 309 8.44 -6.70 0.41
N ALA A 310 9.15 -6.80 -0.72
CA ALA A 310 9.69 -8.05 -1.25
C ALA A 310 10.91 -8.57 -0.47
N LEU A 311 11.88 -7.71 -0.17
CA LEU A 311 13.14 -8.15 0.44
C LEU A 311 12.94 -8.75 1.84
N PRO A 312 12.13 -8.16 2.74
CA PRO A 312 11.91 -8.78 4.05
C PRO A 312 11.21 -10.14 3.94
N ILE A 313 10.29 -10.32 2.98
CA ILE A 313 9.63 -11.61 2.74
C ILE A 313 10.65 -12.66 2.30
N LEU A 314 11.48 -12.33 1.30
CA LEU A 314 12.51 -13.27 0.80
C LEU A 314 13.54 -13.60 1.87
N PHE A 315 14.00 -12.59 2.63
CA PHE A 315 14.92 -12.81 3.74
C PHE A 315 14.29 -13.69 4.81
N LYS A 316 13.02 -13.46 5.16
CA LYS A 316 12.30 -14.30 6.12
C LYS A 316 12.23 -15.74 5.66
N VAL A 317 11.82 -15.99 4.40
CA VAL A 317 11.69 -17.36 3.89
C VAL A 317 13.06 -18.03 3.79
N TRP A 318 13.97 -17.48 2.98
CA TRP A 318 15.21 -18.18 2.65
C TRP A 318 16.24 -18.21 3.77
N VAL A 319 16.28 -17.17 4.62
CA VAL A 319 17.30 -17.08 5.69
C VAL A 319 16.71 -17.43 7.04
N LEU A 320 15.55 -16.89 7.41
CA LEU A 320 15.03 -17.11 8.76
C LEU A 320 14.30 -18.45 8.91
N LEU A 321 13.62 -18.94 7.87
CA LEU A 321 12.83 -20.17 7.93
C LEU A 321 13.57 -21.37 7.33
N ASP A 322 14.18 -21.23 6.16
CA ASP A 322 14.77 -22.36 5.43
C ASP A 322 16.19 -22.69 5.90
N TRP A 323 16.98 -21.69 6.31
CA TRP A 323 18.34 -21.92 6.82
C TRP A 323 18.30 -22.56 8.21
N GLN A 324 18.77 -23.81 8.30
CA GLN A 324 18.93 -24.56 9.53
C GLN A 324 20.27 -24.26 10.21
N VAL A 325 20.26 -23.95 11.50
CA VAL A 325 21.44 -23.74 12.33
C VAL A 325 21.42 -24.70 13.51
N ASP A 326 22.59 -25.22 13.88
CA ASP A 326 22.75 -25.94 15.14
C ASP A 326 22.87 -24.92 16.27
N TRP A 327 21.88 -24.90 17.17
CA TRP A 327 21.89 -24.05 18.34
C TRP A 327 21.50 -24.85 19.57
N ALA A 328 22.40 -24.91 20.55
CA ALA A 328 22.26 -25.73 21.75
C ALA A 328 22.05 -27.23 21.47
N GLY A 329 22.71 -27.77 20.43
CA GLY A 329 22.65 -29.19 20.07
C GLY A 329 21.36 -29.60 19.36
N LYS A 330 20.56 -28.62 18.91
CA LYS A 330 19.32 -28.84 18.16
C LYS A 330 19.39 -28.09 16.84
N LEU A 331 19.25 -28.84 15.74
CA LEU A 331 19.07 -28.27 14.41
C LEU A 331 17.68 -27.61 14.32
N GLN A 332 17.66 -26.31 14.05
CA GLN A 332 16.41 -25.54 13.97
C GLN A 332 16.54 -24.35 13.01
N PRO A 333 15.43 -23.77 12.53
CA PRO A 333 15.46 -22.55 11.72
C PRO A 333 16.17 -21.40 12.45
N MET A 334 16.91 -20.59 11.70
CA MET A 334 17.60 -19.39 12.22
C MET A 334 16.66 -18.45 13.00
N ARG A 335 15.39 -18.34 12.56
CA ARG A 335 14.32 -17.61 13.28
C ARG A 335 14.20 -18.10 14.72
N ASP A 336 14.12 -19.41 14.91
CA ASP A 336 13.82 -20.03 16.19
C ASP A 336 15.03 -19.93 17.13
N ALA A 337 16.24 -20.08 16.59
CA ALA A 337 17.49 -19.82 17.32
C ALA A 337 17.56 -18.35 17.82
N LEU A 338 17.33 -17.37 16.95
CA LEU A 338 17.35 -15.94 17.29
C LEU A 338 16.27 -15.58 18.32
N LEU A 339 15.06 -16.12 18.16
CA LEU A 339 13.96 -15.88 19.09
C LEU A 339 14.23 -16.52 20.46
N THR A 340 14.83 -17.72 20.47
CA THR A 340 15.23 -18.41 21.70
C THR A 340 16.29 -17.59 22.43
N LEU A 341 17.35 -17.16 21.72
CA LEU A 341 18.38 -16.28 22.27
C LEU A 341 17.78 -15.03 22.92
N ALA A 342 16.89 -14.32 22.21
CA ALA A 342 16.27 -13.11 22.73
C ALA A 342 15.41 -13.39 23.98
N ARG A 343 14.65 -14.48 23.98
CA ARG A 343 13.79 -14.86 25.11
C ARG A 343 14.56 -15.37 26.32
N THR A 344 15.70 -16.04 26.13
CA THR A 344 16.56 -16.51 27.22
C THR A 344 17.16 -15.33 28.00
N HIS A 345 17.56 -14.25 27.31
CA HIS A 345 18.20 -13.10 27.96
C HIS A 345 17.22 -12.02 28.46
N LEU A 346 16.09 -11.83 27.77
CA LEU A 346 15.16 -10.72 28.05
C LEU A 346 13.78 -11.20 28.51
N GLY A 347 13.57 -12.51 28.65
CA GLY A 347 12.26 -13.09 28.96
C GLY A 347 11.30 -13.08 27.77
N LEU A 348 10.09 -13.62 27.97
CA LEU A 348 9.12 -13.83 26.91
C LEU A 348 8.63 -12.52 26.26
N TRP A 349 8.34 -11.50 27.08
CA TRP A 349 7.80 -10.22 26.61
C TRP A 349 8.86 -9.38 25.90
N TRP A 350 9.94 -9.02 26.61
CA TRP A 350 10.98 -8.17 26.02
C TRP A 350 11.82 -8.90 24.97
N GLY A 351 12.02 -10.21 25.10
CA GLY A 351 12.68 -11.01 24.05
C GLY A 351 11.88 -11.07 22.75
N GLY A 352 10.55 -11.22 22.83
CA GLY A 352 9.67 -11.16 21.66
C GLY A 352 9.70 -9.79 20.97
N TRP A 353 9.67 -8.70 21.75
CA TRP A 353 9.80 -7.34 21.22
C TRP A 353 11.19 -7.07 20.64
N ALA A 354 12.26 -7.48 21.32
CA ALA A 354 13.63 -7.31 20.85
C ALA A 354 13.85 -8.00 19.49
N TYR A 355 13.37 -9.23 19.34
CA TYR A 355 13.39 -9.94 18.05
C TYR A 355 12.58 -9.18 16.99
N THR A 356 11.33 -8.82 17.30
CA THR A 356 10.41 -8.16 16.35
C THR A 356 10.97 -6.82 15.86
N LEU A 357 11.39 -5.96 16.79
CA LEU A 357 11.95 -4.64 16.48
C LEU A 357 13.34 -4.76 15.83
N GLY A 358 14.15 -5.73 16.23
CA GLY A 358 15.43 -6.03 15.60
C GLY A 358 15.28 -6.40 14.12
N TYR A 359 14.30 -7.26 13.80
CA TYR A 359 13.96 -7.61 12.41
C TYR A 359 13.52 -6.37 11.59
N ILE A 360 12.63 -5.55 12.15
CA ILE A 360 12.16 -4.32 11.48
C ILE A 360 13.31 -3.34 11.28
N LEU A 361 14.18 -3.18 12.28
CA LEU A 361 15.34 -2.31 12.21
C LEU A 361 16.33 -2.80 11.15
N ALA A 362 16.62 -4.10 11.08
CA ALA A 362 17.48 -4.68 10.06
C ALA A 362 16.92 -4.44 8.65
N ALA A 363 15.62 -4.66 8.44
CA ALA A 363 14.95 -4.36 7.17
C ALA A 363 15.04 -2.87 6.83
N TRP A 364 14.80 -1.98 7.81
CA TRP A 364 14.90 -0.54 7.61
C TRP A 364 16.33 -0.10 7.29
N LEU A 365 17.34 -0.63 7.98
CA LEU A 365 18.75 -0.35 7.72
C LEU A 365 19.17 -0.78 6.31
N GLY A 366 18.72 -1.96 5.85
CA GLY A 366 18.93 -2.42 4.48
C GLY A 366 18.34 -1.44 3.46
N LEU A 367 17.10 -0.98 3.69
CA LEU A 367 16.46 0.02 2.83
C LEU A 367 17.14 1.39 2.89
N ALA A 368 17.62 1.80 4.06
CA ALA A 368 18.35 3.04 4.25
C ALA A 368 19.69 2.99 3.50
N TRP A 369 20.38 1.85 3.55
CA TRP A 369 21.60 1.61 2.77
C TRP A 369 21.33 1.69 1.26
N MET A 370 20.27 1.03 0.78
CA MET A 370 19.85 1.10 -0.63
C MET A 370 19.56 2.55 -1.04
N ALA A 371 18.82 3.29 -0.20
CA ALA A 371 18.47 4.68 -0.45
C ALA A 371 19.72 5.58 -0.53
N ARG A 372 20.72 5.38 0.33
CA ARG A 372 22.01 6.10 0.29
C ARG A 372 22.80 5.80 -0.98
N ARG A 373 22.70 4.58 -1.52
CA ARG A 373 23.33 4.17 -2.79
C ARG A 373 22.52 4.56 -4.04
N GLY A 374 21.36 5.20 -3.89
CA GLY A 374 20.48 5.56 -5.01
C GLY A 374 19.75 4.36 -5.64
N LEU A 375 19.79 3.19 -5.01
CA LEU A 375 19.12 1.97 -5.49
C LEU A 375 17.62 2.05 -5.18
N ILE A 376 16.82 2.34 -6.21
CA ILE A 376 15.37 2.44 -6.08
C ILE A 376 14.70 1.47 -7.05
N TRP A 377 14.01 0.46 -6.52
CA TRP A 377 13.23 -0.48 -7.33
C TRP A 377 11.88 0.14 -7.67
N LYS A 378 11.69 0.44 -8.95
CA LYS A 378 10.45 0.96 -9.51
C LYS A 378 10.10 0.15 -10.75
N LEU A 379 8.82 -0.22 -10.83
CA LEU A 379 8.20 -0.80 -12.01
C LEU A 379 7.45 0.28 -12.77
#